data_AF-X0R926-F1
#
_entry.id   AF-X0R926-F1
#
_cell.length_a   1.000
_cell.length_b   1.000
_cell.length_c   1.000
_cell.angle_alpha   90.00
_cell.angle_beta   90.00
_cell.angle_gamma   90.00
#
_symmetry.space_group_name_H-M   'P 1'
#
loop_
_entity.id
_entity.type
_entity.pdbx_description
1 polymer ?
#
loop_
_entity_poly.entity_id
_entity_poly.type
_entity_poly.pdbx_seq_one_letter_code
_entity_poly.pdbx_strand_id
1 'polypeptide(L)'
;MTWQSSLQLHFDCASTAAKTRLYHRAHTGALMVQRALYPEPDSTDNSQAGICHIYVLYPPAGIADDDRLTLEFDLHSNSHAVITTPGAGKWYGQRKSLRSSKPNDLSKSTEDTQATTSNDFDHPLDNSSCSHFIDNTLNDAVSAEQYIDARLDDHAVLEWLPQESIYYDYSNSNANNRFYLAKTASLLTWDIAVFGRQAYQETFANGHYANRLEIWREGSLLVSECTSQPANTRWFTSPLGLNNQHVHGSFWAIPSTEIIAPELQNNPLKLGQYLDTTITELRHLIDTQSLPIHCTHNFQGINCRYLGADVRACFEDFYQIRELIRSKWYALEPHRPRIWDT
;
A
#
# COMPACT_ATOMS: atom_id res chain seq x y z
N MET A 1 15.40 9.73 16.55
CA MET A 1 14.22 9.59 17.44
C MET A 1 13.31 8.63 16.72
N THR A 2 12.94 7.53 17.36
CA THR A 2 12.07 6.50 16.79
C THR A 2 10.62 6.89 17.06
N TRP A 3 9.80 7.09 16.03
CA TRP A 3 8.40 7.44 16.21
C TRP A 3 7.54 6.18 16.20
N GLN A 4 7.11 5.79 17.39
CA GLN A 4 6.06 4.79 17.57
C GLN A 4 4.74 5.53 17.67
N SER A 5 3.86 5.38 16.68
CA SER A 5 2.54 6.01 16.67
C SER A 5 1.44 4.99 16.43
N SER A 6 0.35 5.10 17.18
CA SER A 6 -0.84 4.27 16.98
C SER A 6 -2.08 5.14 16.81
N LEU A 7 -3.06 4.64 16.07
CA LEU A 7 -4.37 5.27 15.88
C LEU A 7 -5.45 4.19 15.86
N GLN A 8 -6.45 4.33 16.70
CA GLN A 8 -7.63 3.46 16.77
C GLN A 8 -8.87 4.28 16.47
N LEU A 9 -9.68 3.84 15.52
CA LEU A 9 -10.92 4.50 15.10
C LEU A 9 -12.06 3.49 15.05
N HIS A 10 -13.13 3.72 15.82
CA HIS A 10 -14.30 2.84 15.78
C HIS A 10 -15.55 3.59 15.32
N PHE A 11 -16.31 2.93 14.45
CA PHE A 11 -17.47 3.48 13.75
C PHE A 11 -18.73 2.67 14.07
N ASP A 12 -19.84 3.35 14.30
CA ASP A 12 -21.16 2.75 14.45
C ASP A 12 -22.21 3.47 13.60
N CYS A 13 -23.36 2.84 13.39
CA CYS A 13 -24.49 3.47 12.72
C CYS A 13 -25.47 4.04 13.76
N ALA A 14 -25.73 5.34 13.69
CA ALA A 14 -26.69 6.00 14.58
C ALA A 14 -28.12 5.57 14.24
N SER A 15 -28.83 5.03 15.24
CA SER A 15 -30.17 4.43 15.09
C SER A 15 -31.26 5.37 14.55
N THR A 16 -31.04 6.69 14.59
CA THR A 16 -32.05 7.69 14.22
C THR A 16 -31.93 8.23 12.80
N ALA A 17 -30.83 7.98 12.07
CA ALA A 17 -30.56 8.69 10.81
C ALA A 17 -29.69 7.95 9.77
N ALA A 18 -29.52 6.61 9.86
CA ALA A 18 -28.65 5.83 8.97
C ALA A 18 -27.25 6.46 8.76
N LYS A 19 -26.75 7.14 9.80
CA LYS A 19 -25.53 7.94 9.74
C LYS A 19 -24.42 7.25 10.49
N THR A 20 -23.29 7.08 9.82
CA THR A 20 -22.08 6.51 10.44
C THR A 20 -21.43 7.52 11.35
N ARG A 21 -21.13 7.16 12.59
CA ARG A 21 -20.47 8.01 13.57
C ARG A 21 -19.12 7.42 13.95
N LEU A 22 -18.06 8.23 13.89
CA LEU A 22 -16.82 7.96 14.61
C LEU A 22 -17.08 8.17 16.11
N TYR A 23 -17.35 7.08 16.85
CA TYR A 23 -17.71 7.15 18.27
C TYR A 23 -16.51 6.92 19.19
N HIS A 24 -15.46 6.25 18.70
CA HIS A 24 -14.21 6.05 19.43
C HIS A 24 -13.01 6.53 18.61
N ARG A 25 -12.10 7.23 19.29
CA ARG A 25 -10.80 7.64 18.75
C ARG A 25 -9.77 7.61 19.86
N ALA A 26 -8.73 6.79 19.71
CA ALA A 26 -7.54 6.81 20.54
C ALA A 26 -6.29 6.92 19.66
N HIS A 27 -5.26 7.61 20.12
CA HIS A 27 -3.99 7.68 19.41
C HIS A 27 -2.81 7.88 20.36
N THR A 28 -1.64 7.47 19.91
CA THR A 28 -0.34 7.76 20.53
C THR A 28 0.64 8.25 19.48
N GLY A 29 1.67 8.98 19.90
CA GLY A 29 2.64 9.54 18.97
C GLY A 29 2.02 10.64 18.10
N ALA A 30 2.37 10.66 16.82
CA ALA A 30 2.04 11.77 15.93
C ALA A 30 0.80 11.54 15.06
N LEU A 31 0.26 10.32 15.01
CA LEU A 31 -0.95 10.03 14.24
C LEU A 31 -2.16 10.77 14.81
N MET A 32 -2.90 11.43 13.93
CA MET A 32 -4.10 12.18 14.28
C MET A 32 -5.15 12.02 13.19
N VAL A 33 -6.39 12.44 13.48
CA VAL A 33 -7.45 12.56 12.48
C VAL A 33 -8.07 13.93 12.53
N GLN A 34 -8.54 14.40 11.38
CA GLN A 34 -9.42 15.55 11.32
C GLN A 34 -10.82 15.22 11.86
N ARG A 35 -11.65 16.25 12.02
CA ARG A 35 -13.06 16.09 12.36
C ARG A 35 -13.74 15.21 11.31
N ALA A 36 -14.62 14.30 11.74
CA ALA A 36 -15.45 13.50 10.85
C ALA A 36 -16.33 14.40 9.95
N LEU A 37 -16.27 14.14 8.65
CA LEU A 37 -16.99 14.88 7.61
C LEU A 37 -18.09 13.99 7.00
N TYR A 38 -19.13 14.63 6.48
CA TYR A 38 -20.27 13.98 5.82
C TYR A 38 -20.60 14.72 4.53
N PRO A 39 -19.71 14.67 3.53
CA PRO A 39 -19.82 15.55 2.37
C PRO A 39 -20.78 15.02 1.30
N GLU A 40 -21.18 13.75 1.38
CA GLU A 40 -21.97 13.07 0.35
C GLU A 40 -23.47 13.37 0.48
N PRO A 41 -24.14 13.77 -0.62
CA PRO A 41 -25.59 13.90 -0.65
C PRO A 41 -26.26 12.53 -0.69
N ASP A 42 -27.49 12.44 -0.17
CA ASP A 42 -28.39 11.33 -0.41
C ASP A 42 -28.96 11.43 -1.84
N SER A 43 -29.15 10.31 -2.52
CA SER A 43 -29.69 10.26 -3.89
C SER A 43 -31.20 10.47 -3.93
N THR A 44 -31.90 10.33 -2.80
CA THR A 44 -33.38 10.35 -2.72
C THR A 44 -33.97 11.65 -2.18
N ASP A 45 -33.20 12.44 -1.43
CA ASP A 45 -33.56 13.75 -0.87
C ASP A 45 -32.28 14.62 -0.78
N ASN A 46 -32.40 15.94 -0.68
CA ASN A 46 -31.28 16.87 -0.42
C ASN A 46 -30.62 16.68 0.97
N SER A 47 -30.80 15.50 1.59
CA SER A 47 -30.18 15.10 2.84
C SER A 47 -28.77 14.54 2.62
N GLN A 48 -28.06 14.13 3.67
CA GLN A 48 -26.70 13.56 3.56
C GLN A 48 -26.79 12.04 3.61
N ALA A 49 -26.03 11.32 2.76
CA ALA A 49 -25.97 9.85 2.73
C ALA A 49 -25.44 9.20 4.02
N GLY A 50 -24.99 10.01 5.00
CA GLY A 50 -24.55 9.52 6.30
C GLY A 50 -23.18 8.84 6.31
N ILE A 51 -22.46 8.84 5.18
CA ILE A 51 -21.12 8.23 5.04
C ILE A 51 -20.07 9.08 5.74
N CYS A 52 -19.26 8.45 6.61
CA CYS A 52 -18.27 9.13 7.43
C CYS A 52 -16.93 9.23 6.70
N HIS A 53 -16.50 10.45 6.35
CA HIS A 53 -15.19 10.72 5.76
C HIS A 53 -14.19 11.09 6.85
N ILE A 54 -13.06 10.37 6.90
CA ILE A 54 -11.95 10.60 7.83
C ILE A 54 -10.66 10.86 7.07
N TYR A 55 -9.97 11.94 7.44
CA TYR A 55 -8.62 12.22 6.97
C TYR A 55 -7.63 11.89 8.07
N VAL A 56 -6.80 10.88 7.82
CA VAL A 56 -5.71 10.48 8.71
C VAL A 56 -4.49 11.35 8.42
N LEU A 57 -3.94 11.91 9.47
CA LEU A 57 -2.79 12.79 9.44
C LEU A 57 -1.60 12.11 10.12
N TYR A 58 -0.46 12.16 9.46
CA TYR A 58 0.84 11.92 10.08
C TYR A 58 1.69 13.19 9.86
N PRO A 59 1.70 14.13 10.81
CA PRO A 59 2.39 15.41 10.69
C PRO A 59 3.90 15.35 10.46
N PRO A 60 4.65 14.34 10.96
CA PRO A 60 6.04 14.18 10.57
C PRO A 60 6.14 14.12 9.05
N ALA A 61 7.22 14.68 8.50
CA ALA A 61 7.37 14.84 7.05
C ALA A 61 7.41 13.50 6.27
N GLY A 62 7.42 12.36 6.96
CA GLY A 62 7.43 11.01 6.43
C GLY A 62 7.86 10.02 7.51
N ILE A 63 7.94 8.76 7.13
CA ILE A 63 8.31 7.61 7.96
C ILE A 63 9.80 7.33 7.72
N ALA A 64 10.61 7.33 8.76
CA ALA A 64 12.04 7.02 8.67
C ALA A 64 12.36 5.66 9.30
N ASP A 65 13.57 5.17 9.07
CA ASP A 65 14.14 4.00 9.74
C ASP A 65 13.82 4.00 11.26
N ASP A 66 13.38 2.86 11.80
CA ASP A 66 12.88 2.61 13.18
C ASP A 66 11.51 3.25 13.54
N ASP A 67 10.87 4.00 12.63
CA ASP A 67 9.49 4.43 12.84
C ASP A 67 8.52 3.26 12.64
N ARG A 68 7.49 3.20 13.47
CA ARG A 68 6.37 2.26 13.32
C ARG A 68 5.05 2.99 13.48
N LEU A 69 4.20 2.83 12.48
CA LEU A 69 2.82 3.33 12.48
C LEU A 69 1.85 2.17 12.54
N THR A 70 0.88 2.23 13.45
CA THR A 70 -0.20 1.24 13.56
C THR A 70 -1.54 1.96 13.47
N LEU A 71 -2.37 1.58 12.50
CA LEU A 71 -3.71 2.11 12.30
C LEU A 71 -4.71 0.95 12.41
N GLU A 72 -5.64 1.09 13.33
CA GLU A 72 -6.67 0.11 13.64
C GLU A 72 -8.05 0.72 13.37
N PHE A 73 -8.85 0.03 12.56
CA PHE A 73 -10.20 0.47 12.19
C PHE A 73 -11.22 -0.61 12.56
N ASP A 74 -12.16 -0.29 13.43
CA ASP A 74 -13.28 -1.17 13.76
C ASP A 74 -14.59 -0.56 13.25
N LEU A 75 -15.21 -1.22 12.27
CA LEU A 75 -16.47 -0.78 11.67
C LEU A 75 -17.58 -1.73 12.10
N HIS A 76 -18.47 -1.24 12.96
CA HIS A 76 -19.65 -1.99 13.39
C HIS A 76 -20.69 -2.08 12.29
N SER A 77 -21.68 -2.96 12.47
CA SER A 77 -22.68 -3.24 11.45
C SER A 77 -23.37 -1.98 10.90
N ASN A 78 -23.58 -1.98 9.59
CA ASN A 78 -24.22 -0.89 8.84
C ASN A 78 -23.47 0.45 8.85
N SER A 79 -22.20 0.47 9.27
CA SER A 79 -21.35 1.67 9.16
C SER A 79 -20.68 1.74 7.78
N HIS A 80 -20.52 2.94 7.25
CA HIS A 80 -19.82 3.22 5.99
C HIS A 80 -18.83 4.35 6.22
N ALA A 81 -17.53 4.03 6.13
CA ALA A 81 -16.45 4.99 6.29
C ALA A 81 -15.55 5.07 5.04
N VAL A 82 -15.23 6.30 4.64
CA VAL A 82 -14.19 6.61 3.65
C VAL A 82 -13.01 7.19 4.41
N ILE A 83 -11.88 6.49 4.40
CA ILE A 83 -10.68 6.87 5.14
C ILE A 83 -9.55 7.08 4.14
N THR A 84 -8.96 8.28 4.15
CA THR A 84 -7.89 8.67 3.23
C THR A 84 -6.82 9.48 3.98
N THR A 85 -5.68 9.72 3.33
CA THR A 85 -4.63 10.64 3.81
C THR A 85 -4.63 11.89 2.93
N PRO A 86 -4.25 13.07 3.47
CA PRO A 86 -4.30 14.32 2.71
C PRO A 86 -3.13 14.50 1.75
N GLY A 87 -2.11 13.64 1.81
CA GLY A 87 -0.91 13.78 1.01
C GLY A 87 -0.03 12.54 1.07
N ALA A 88 0.97 12.55 0.20
CA ALA A 88 1.86 11.41 -0.01
C ALA A 88 2.60 10.98 1.28
N GLY A 89 2.56 9.68 1.57
CA GLY A 89 3.38 9.05 2.60
C GLY A 89 4.83 8.91 2.13
N LYS A 90 5.74 9.71 2.67
CA LYS A 90 7.16 9.63 2.28
C LYS A 90 7.89 8.63 3.17
N TRP A 91 8.59 7.69 2.57
CA TRP A 91 9.44 6.71 3.27
C TRP A 91 10.90 7.09 3.07
N TYR A 92 11.57 7.49 4.13
CA TYR A 92 12.95 7.96 4.13
C TYR A 92 13.93 6.82 4.41
N GLY A 93 15.10 6.88 3.77
CA GLY A 93 16.25 6.05 4.08
C GLY A 93 17.44 6.85 4.58
N GLN A 94 18.24 6.26 5.46
CA GLN A 94 19.51 6.83 5.88
C GLN A 94 20.64 6.41 4.93
N ARG A 95 21.27 7.38 4.26
CA ARG A 95 22.62 7.13 3.71
C ARG A 95 23.55 6.89 4.89
N LYS A 96 24.11 5.68 5.01
CA LYS A 96 25.25 5.46 5.92
C LYS A 96 26.30 6.49 5.53
N SER A 97 26.49 7.52 6.35
CA SER A 97 27.58 8.45 6.13
C SER A 97 28.85 7.61 6.13
N LEU A 98 29.63 7.67 5.05
CA LEU A 98 31.05 7.34 5.08
C LEU A 98 31.70 8.32 6.07
N ARG A 99 31.51 8.10 7.38
CA ARG A 99 32.39 8.65 8.40
C ARG A 99 33.68 7.88 8.18
N SER A 100 34.55 8.47 7.36
CA SER A 100 35.93 8.05 7.28
C SER A 100 36.43 7.89 8.70
N SER A 101 36.79 6.67 9.07
CA SER A 101 37.78 6.46 10.10
C SER A 101 38.94 7.38 9.75
N LYS A 102 39.16 8.43 10.55
CA LYS A 102 40.39 9.22 10.46
C LYS A 102 41.55 8.21 10.41
N PRO A 103 42.48 8.31 9.45
CA PRO A 103 43.66 7.46 9.48
C PRO A 103 44.36 7.77 10.81
N ASN A 104 44.52 6.74 11.65
CA ASN A 104 45.42 6.84 12.78
C ASN A 104 46.81 7.14 12.23
N ASP A 105 47.40 8.18 12.77
CA ASP A 105 48.78 8.62 12.56
C ASP A 105 49.72 7.43 12.86
N LEU A 106 50.21 6.78 11.81
CA LEU A 106 51.19 5.71 11.89
C LEU A 106 52.55 6.26 11.46
N SER A 107 53.33 6.51 12.51
CA SER A 107 54.77 6.64 12.57
C SER A 107 55.55 6.04 11.39
N LYS A 108 56.48 6.87 10.90
CA LYS A 108 57.72 6.54 10.19
C LYS A 108 58.25 5.12 10.48
N SER A 109 58.52 4.36 9.42
CA SER A 109 59.66 3.44 9.39
C SER A 109 60.31 3.48 8.00
N THR A 110 61.63 3.57 8.05
CA THR A 110 62.62 3.70 6.98
C THR A 110 63.05 2.30 6.53
N GLU A 111 63.42 2.17 5.24
CA GLU A 111 64.37 1.16 4.68
C GLU A 111 63.93 -0.33 4.82
N ASP A 112 64.20 -1.28 3.92
CA ASP A 112 65.25 -1.39 2.92
C ASP A 112 64.92 -2.50 1.88
N THR A 113 65.83 -2.62 0.94
CA THR A 113 65.84 -3.29 -0.38
C THR A 113 65.92 -4.84 -0.34
N GLN A 114 65.34 -5.55 -1.32
CA GLN A 114 66.03 -6.50 -2.26
C GLN A 114 65.12 -7.59 -2.88
N ALA A 115 65.45 -7.89 -4.14
CA ALA A 115 64.81 -8.80 -5.08
C ALA A 115 65.33 -10.24 -4.98
N THR A 116 64.52 -11.22 -5.40
CA THR A 116 65.03 -12.43 -6.09
C THR A 116 63.92 -13.14 -6.89
N THR A 117 64.35 -13.61 -8.06
CA THR A 117 63.67 -14.36 -9.12
C THR A 117 63.60 -15.87 -8.84
N SER A 118 62.57 -16.59 -9.32
CA SER A 118 62.72 -17.78 -10.20
C SER A 118 61.40 -18.53 -10.44
N ASN A 119 61.29 -19.07 -11.66
CA ASN A 119 60.21 -19.87 -12.26
C ASN A 119 59.92 -21.20 -11.55
N ASP A 120 58.72 -21.77 -11.73
CA ASP A 120 58.50 -22.98 -12.56
C ASP A 120 57.11 -23.67 -12.37
N PHE A 121 56.54 -24.02 -13.53
CA PHE A 121 55.65 -25.15 -13.93
C PHE A 121 54.29 -25.52 -13.27
N ASP A 122 53.36 -25.82 -14.21
CA ASP A 122 52.28 -26.83 -14.25
C ASP A 122 50.82 -26.53 -13.80
N HIS A 123 49.92 -26.76 -14.78
CA HIS A 123 48.44 -26.87 -14.75
C HIS A 123 47.95 -28.03 -13.83
N PRO A 124 46.69 -28.07 -13.33
CA PRO A 124 45.46 -27.98 -14.14
C PRO A 124 44.24 -27.30 -13.46
N LEU A 125 43.16 -27.19 -14.25
CA LEU A 125 41.81 -26.82 -13.82
C LEU A 125 41.34 -27.72 -12.67
N ASP A 126 40.94 -27.11 -11.55
CA ASP A 126 40.09 -27.77 -10.55
C ASP A 126 38.89 -26.89 -10.19
N ASN A 127 37.75 -27.54 -10.14
CA ASN A 127 36.41 -26.99 -10.12
C ASN A 127 35.74 -27.55 -8.87
N SER A 128 36.02 -27.02 -7.69
CA SER A 128 35.16 -27.17 -6.52
C SER A 128 35.63 -26.31 -5.34
N SER A 129 34.67 -25.90 -4.52
CA SER A 129 34.80 -25.38 -3.16
C SER A 129 35.22 -23.91 -2.97
N CYS A 130 34.22 -23.02 -2.98
CA CYS A 130 34.16 -21.87 -2.05
C CYS A 130 32.84 -21.90 -1.29
N SER A 131 32.67 -22.95 -0.48
CA SER A 131 31.84 -22.90 0.72
C SER A 131 32.64 -22.20 1.83
N HIS A 132 31.97 -21.30 2.55
CA HIS A 132 32.48 -20.43 3.63
C HIS A 132 33.17 -19.14 3.19
N PHE A 133 32.35 -18.12 2.92
CA PHE A 133 32.31 -16.91 3.77
C PHE A 133 30.86 -16.38 3.72
N ILE A 134 29.97 -17.02 4.50
CA ILE A 134 28.76 -16.31 4.97
C ILE A 134 29.31 -15.38 6.04
N ASP A 135 29.63 -14.16 5.64
CA ASP A 135 29.87 -13.09 6.58
C ASP A 135 28.52 -12.84 7.26
N ASN A 136 28.39 -13.34 8.48
CA ASN A 136 27.17 -13.36 9.28
C ASN A 136 26.89 -11.97 9.89
N THR A 137 27.29 -10.91 9.19
CA THR A 137 27.16 -9.51 9.57
C THR A 137 26.24 -8.82 8.57
N LEU A 138 24.95 -8.76 8.89
CA LEU A 138 23.97 -7.72 8.49
C LEU A 138 22.54 -8.21 8.84
N ASN A 139 22.29 -8.51 10.11
CA ASN A 139 20.93 -8.77 10.61
C ASN A 139 20.36 -7.60 11.46
N ASP A 140 20.97 -6.41 11.34
CA ASP A 140 20.53 -5.16 11.96
C ASP A 140 20.02 -4.17 10.89
N ALA A 141 19.34 -4.66 9.85
CA ALA A 141 18.68 -3.77 8.89
C ALA A 141 17.41 -3.22 9.54
N VAL A 142 17.56 -2.12 10.27
CA VAL A 142 16.43 -1.30 10.73
C VAL A 142 15.49 -1.01 9.58
N SER A 143 14.19 -1.23 9.78
CA SER A 143 13.15 -0.90 8.81
C SER A 143 12.13 0.07 9.41
N ALA A 144 11.63 0.95 8.56
CA ALA A 144 10.37 1.66 8.79
C ALA A 144 9.20 0.68 8.62
N GLU A 145 8.17 0.80 9.44
CA GLU A 145 7.02 -0.11 9.41
C GLU A 145 5.68 0.63 9.45
N GLN A 146 4.71 0.11 8.69
CA GLN A 146 3.32 0.54 8.76
C GLN A 146 2.42 -0.70 8.83
N TYR A 147 1.45 -0.65 9.75
CA TYR A 147 0.43 -1.65 9.95
C TYR A 147 -0.94 -1.01 9.82
N ILE A 148 -1.76 -1.55 8.94
CA ILE A 148 -3.20 -1.28 8.86
C ILE A 148 -3.92 -2.57 9.23
N ASP A 149 -4.72 -2.54 10.28
CA ASP A 149 -5.58 -3.65 10.70
C ASP A 149 -7.02 -3.14 10.77
N ALA A 150 -7.91 -3.70 9.95
CA ALA A 150 -9.31 -3.28 9.90
C ALA A 150 -10.26 -4.46 10.10
N ARG A 151 -11.25 -4.32 10.99
CA ARG A 151 -12.31 -5.29 11.23
C ARG A 151 -13.65 -4.69 10.84
N LEU A 152 -14.39 -5.40 10.02
CA LEU A 152 -15.67 -4.97 9.48
C LEU A 152 -16.75 -5.98 9.85
N ASP A 153 -17.74 -5.55 10.63
CA ASP A 153 -18.93 -6.34 10.93
C ASP A 153 -19.88 -6.43 9.72
N ASP A 154 -20.95 -7.22 9.85
CA ASP A 154 -21.91 -7.40 8.76
C ASP A 154 -22.50 -6.07 8.27
N HIS A 155 -22.62 -5.93 6.96
CA HIS A 155 -23.05 -4.72 6.25
C HIS A 155 -22.16 -3.48 6.44
N ALA A 156 -21.00 -3.61 7.09
CA ALA A 156 -20.03 -2.52 7.15
C ALA A 156 -19.34 -2.33 5.79
N VAL A 157 -19.06 -1.07 5.43
CA VAL A 157 -18.33 -0.69 4.22
C VAL A 157 -17.13 0.16 4.60
N LEU A 158 -15.93 -0.33 4.30
CA LEU A 158 -14.70 0.47 4.39
C LEU A 158 -14.19 0.82 3.01
N GLU A 159 -13.85 2.09 2.83
CA GLU A 159 -13.04 2.56 1.71
C GLU A 159 -11.72 3.12 2.25
N TRP A 160 -10.66 2.31 2.27
CA TRP A 160 -9.31 2.73 2.67
C TRP A 160 -8.49 3.14 1.44
N LEU A 161 -8.44 4.44 1.21
CA LEU A 161 -7.98 5.02 -0.06
C LEU A 161 -6.91 6.10 0.21
N PRO A 162 -5.74 5.73 0.76
CA PRO A 162 -4.68 6.69 1.05
C PRO A 162 -4.12 7.33 -0.22
N GLN A 163 -3.50 8.50 -0.11
CA GLN A 163 -2.62 9.03 -1.17
C GLN A 163 -1.38 8.11 -1.34
N GLU A 164 -0.56 8.40 -2.34
CA GLU A 164 0.58 7.56 -2.68
C GLU A 164 1.64 7.43 -1.57
N SER A 165 2.32 6.29 -1.52
CA SER A 165 3.57 6.11 -0.78
C SER A 165 4.76 6.35 -1.70
N ILE A 166 5.62 7.30 -1.36
CA ILE A 166 6.86 7.60 -2.11
C ILE A 166 8.05 7.01 -1.35
N TYR A 167 8.68 6.00 -1.94
CA TYR A 167 9.85 5.30 -1.38
C TYR A 167 11.14 5.96 -1.87
N TYR A 168 11.84 6.63 -0.95
CA TYR A 168 13.08 7.33 -1.28
C TYR A 168 14.23 6.34 -1.35
N ASP A 169 15.31 6.72 -2.03
CA ASP A 169 16.54 5.93 -2.03
C ASP A 169 17.01 5.63 -0.59
N TYR A 170 17.60 4.46 -0.39
CA TYR A 170 18.00 3.88 0.90
C TYR A 170 16.86 3.48 1.84
N SER A 171 15.58 3.73 1.52
CA SER A 171 14.49 3.34 2.44
C SER A 171 14.41 1.82 2.59
N ASN A 172 14.25 1.37 3.83
CA ASN A 172 13.92 -0.02 4.16
C ASN A 172 12.49 -0.04 4.72
N SER A 173 11.52 -0.31 3.86
CA SER A 173 10.10 -0.16 4.16
C SER A 173 9.39 -1.49 4.29
N ASN A 174 8.47 -1.58 5.24
CA ASN A 174 7.61 -2.73 5.46
C ASN A 174 6.17 -2.28 5.76
N ALA A 175 5.31 -2.33 4.73
CA ALA A 175 3.89 -2.05 4.85
C ALA A 175 3.08 -3.36 4.96
N ASN A 176 2.19 -3.44 5.94
CA ASN A 176 1.32 -4.59 6.18
C ASN A 176 -0.12 -4.12 6.31
N ASN A 177 -0.97 -4.56 5.38
CA ASN A 177 -2.37 -4.20 5.32
C ASN A 177 -3.22 -5.46 5.50
N ARG A 178 -4.07 -5.48 6.53
CA ARG A 178 -4.92 -6.61 6.88
C ARG A 178 -6.35 -6.16 7.08
N PHE A 179 -7.24 -6.80 6.36
CA PHE A 179 -8.67 -6.53 6.41
C PHE A 179 -9.42 -7.81 6.77
N TYR A 180 -10.26 -7.73 7.80
CA TYR A 180 -11.06 -8.83 8.31
C TYR A 180 -12.54 -8.51 8.14
N LEU A 181 -13.16 -9.18 7.18
CA LEU A 181 -14.55 -8.94 6.80
C LEU A 181 -15.47 -10.00 7.43
N ALA A 182 -16.58 -9.54 7.99
CA ALA A 182 -17.74 -10.38 8.21
C ALA A 182 -18.36 -10.82 6.87
N LYS A 183 -19.42 -11.63 6.95
CA LYS A 183 -20.03 -12.29 5.79
C LYS A 183 -20.53 -11.29 4.75
N THR A 184 -21.11 -10.18 5.22
CA THR A 184 -21.78 -9.20 4.36
C THR A 184 -21.08 -7.84 4.39
N ALA A 185 -19.84 -7.78 4.86
CA ALA A 185 -18.99 -6.60 4.79
C ALA A 185 -18.47 -6.36 3.37
N SER A 186 -18.21 -5.09 3.03
CA SER A 186 -17.66 -4.65 1.74
C SER A 186 -16.39 -3.82 1.95
N LEU A 187 -15.42 -3.95 1.04
CA LEU A 187 -14.13 -3.26 1.13
C LEU A 187 -13.73 -2.71 -0.23
N LEU A 188 -13.40 -1.43 -0.29
CA LEU A 188 -12.56 -0.85 -1.34
C LEU A 188 -11.23 -0.44 -0.71
N THR A 189 -10.12 -0.89 -1.28
CA THR A 189 -8.79 -0.50 -0.80
C THR A 189 -7.83 -0.36 -1.96
N TRP A 190 -6.91 0.59 -1.87
CA TRP A 190 -5.77 0.62 -2.77
C TRP A 190 -4.46 0.89 -2.05
N ASP A 191 -3.37 0.59 -2.73
CA ASP A 191 -2.05 1.11 -2.44
C ASP A 191 -1.38 1.58 -3.73
N ILE A 192 -0.74 2.75 -3.66
CA ILE A 192 -0.08 3.39 -4.79
C ILE A 192 1.37 3.64 -4.37
N ALA A 193 2.29 2.91 -4.96
CA ALA A 193 3.72 3.01 -4.70
C ALA A 193 4.42 3.84 -5.78
N VAL A 194 5.25 4.78 -5.35
CA VAL A 194 6.14 5.58 -6.19
C VAL A 194 7.58 5.33 -5.77
N PHE A 195 8.45 4.93 -6.71
CA PHE A 195 9.85 4.62 -6.42
C PHE A 195 10.78 5.76 -6.84
N GLY A 196 11.46 6.34 -5.86
CA GLY A 196 12.34 7.49 -6.04
C GLY A 196 11.59 8.81 -6.22
N ARG A 197 12.36 9.90 -6.38
CA ARG A 197 11.84 11.26 -6.57
C ARG A 197 12.12 11.74 -7.99
N GLN A 198 11.10 11.69 -8.83
CA GLN A 198 11.21 12.09 -10.25
C GLN A 198 11.66 13.55 -10.42
N ALA A 199 11.13 14.47 -9.59
CA ALA A 199 11.52 15.89 -9.61
C ALA A 199 13.01 16.13 -9.30
N TYR A 200 13.70 15.16 -8.67
CA TYR A 200 15.13 15.22 -8.34
C TYR A 200 15.95 14.18 -9.10
N GLN A 201 15.36 13.51 -10.10
CA GLN A 201 15.98 12.39 -10.84
C GLN A 201 16.56 11.30 -9.91
N GLU A 202 15.97 11.14 -8.73
CA GLU A 202 16.35 10.08 -7.80
C GLU A 202 15.61 8.81 -8.14
N THR A 203 16.33 7.70 -8.23
CA THR A 203 15.78 6.35 -8.36
C THR A 203 15.91 5.60 -7.04
N PHE A 204 15.08 4.58 -6.84
CA PHE A 204 15.22 3.66 -5.72
C PHE A 204 16.36 2.65 -6.00
N ALA A 205 17.59 3.06 -5.72
CA ALA A 205 18.80 2.31 -6.06
C ALA A 205 19.33 1.46 -4.89
N ASN A 206 19.03 1.87 -3.66
CA ASN A 206 19.44 1.25 -2.42
C ASN A 206 18.23 1.07 -1.50
N GLY A 207 18.28 0.07 -0.62
CA GLY A 207 17.21 -0.22 0.33
C GLY A 207 16.40 -1.45 -0.04
N HIS A 208 15.22 -1.56 0.57
CA HIS A 208 14.34 -2.71 0.42
C HIS A 208 12.88 -2.26 0.51
N TYR A 209 12.06 -2.67 -0.46
CA TYR A 209 10.63 -2.43 -0.49
C TYR A 209 9.89 -3.72 -0.13
N ALA A 210 9.13 -3.70 0.96
CA ALA A 210 8.21 -4.77 1.32
C ALA A 210 6.79 -4.23 1.53
N ASN A 211 5.83 -4.89 0.90
CA ASN A 211 4.41 -4.60 1.04
C ASN A 211 3.60 -5.90 1.04
N ARG A 212 2.68 -5.98 1.99
CA ARG A 212 1.77 -7.11 2.19
C ARG A 212 0.33 -6.61 2.27
N LEU A 213 -0.56 -7.30 1.56
CA LEU A 213 -2.00 -7.14 1.65
C LEU A 213 -2.64 -8.51 1.91
N GLU A 214 -3.40 -8.61 2.99
CA GLU A 214 -4.22 -9.79 3.29
C GLU A 214 -5.67 -9.35 3.51
N ILE A 215 -6.60 -10.01 2.80
CA ILE A 215 -8.03 -9.79 2.99
C ILE A 215 -8.67 -11.13 3.35
N TRP A 216 -9.36 -11.14 4.48
CA TRP A 216 -10.01 -12.31 5.06
C TRP A 216 -11.51 -12.07 5.11
N ARG A 217 -12.32 -13.12 4.88
CA ARG A 217 -13.75 -13.11 5.17
C ARG A 217 -14.12 -14.35 5.98
N GLU A 218 -14.78 -14.15 7.12
CA GLU A 218 -15.17 -15.23 8.04
C GLU A 218 -14.00 -16.19 8.37
N GLY A 219 -12.80 -15.65 8.56
CA GLY A 219 -11.58 -16.42 8.82
C GLY A 219 -10.97 -17.14 7.61
N SER A 220 -11.57 -17.05 6.42
CA SER A 220 -11.02 -17.58 5.17
C SER A 220 -10.24 -16.50 4.41
N LEU A 221 -9.01 -16.82 4.00
CA LEU A 221 -8.16 -15.93 3.21
C LEU A 221 -8.72 -15.79 1.78
N LEU A 222 -9.09 -14.57 1.38
CA LEU A 222 -9.57 -14.26 0.04
C LEU A 222 -8.44 -13.76 -0.87
N VAL A 223 -7.57 -12.91 -0.32
CA VAL A 223 -6.48 -12.26 -1.04
C VAL A 223 -5.23 -12.29 -0.17
N SER A 224 -4.11 -12.69 -0.78
CA SER A 224 -2.78 -12.55 -0.18
C SER A 224 -1.82 -12.05 -1.25
N GLU A 225 -1.38 -10.81 -1.10
CA GLU A 225 -0.35 -10.20 -1.93
C GLU A 225 0.87 -9.92 -1.09
N CYS A 226 2.03 -10.28 -1.62
CA CYS A 226 3.31 -10.03 -0.96
C CYS A 226 4.32 -9.64 -2.02
N THR A 227 4.85 -8.42 -1.90
CA THR A 227 5.99 -7.95 -2.70
C THR A 227 7.12 -7.66 -1.74
N SER A 228 8.29 -8.22 -1.99
CA SER A 228 9.52 -7.99 -1.22
C SER A 228 10.66 -7.92 -2.21
N GLN A 229 11.20 -6.72 -2.41
CA GLN A 229 12.17 -6.46 -3.48
C GLN A 229 13.31 -5.61 -2.94
N PRO A 230 14.55 -6.13 -2.94
CA PRO A 230 15.73 -5.29 -2.80
C PRO A 230 15.77 -4.28 -3.94
N ALA A 231 16.23 -3.08 -3.63
CA ALA A 231 16.44 -2.04 -4.64
C ALA A 231 17.39 -2.52 -5.76
N ASN A 232 17.33 -1.88 -6.93
CA ASN A 232 18.18 -2.18 -8.08
C ASN A 232 18.14 -3.65 -8.57
N THR A 233 17.06 -4.37 -8.30
CA THR A 233 16.81 -5.70 -8.88
C THR A 233 16.14 -5.59 -10.24
N ARG A 234 16.16 -6.68 -11.02
CA ARG A 234 15.46 -6.77 -12.31
C ARG A 234 13.94 -6.53 -12.21
N TRP A 235 13.37 -6.59 -11.00
CA TRP A 235 11.97 -6.28 -10.78
C TRP A 235 11.64 -4.83 -11.18
N PHE A 236 12.56 -3.89 -11.02
CA PHE A 236 12.32 -2.48 -11.39
C PHE A 236 12.42 -2.22 -12.90
N THR A 237 13.23 -2.99 -13.64
CA THR A 237 13.58 -2.69 -15.04
C THR A 237 12.98 -3.67 -16.06
N SER A 238 12.65 -4.88 -15.66
CA SER A 238 12.15 -5.92 -16.57
C SER A 238 10.68 -5.69 -16.95
N PRO A 239 10.26 -6.05 -18.18
CA PRO A 239 8.85 -6.08 -18.57
C PRO A 239 7.96 -7.01 -17.72
N LEU A 240 8.57 -7.98 -17.00
CA LEU A 240 7.87 -8.85 -16.05
C LEU A 240 7.72 -8.25 -14.64
N GLY A 241 8.35 -7.11 -14.40
CA GLY A 241 8.21 -6.32 -13.18
C GLY A 241 7.63 -4.96 -13.53
N LEU A 242 8.30 -3.88 -13.13
CA LEU A 242 7.82 -2.53 -13.36
C LEU A 242 8.08 -1.99 -14.77
N ASN A 243 8.81 -2.70 -15.64
CA ASN A 243 9.07 -2.26 -17.01
C ASN A 243 9.67 -0.83 -17.11
N ASN A 244 10.60 -0.49 -16.20
CA ASN A 244 11.20 0.85 -16.05
C ASN A 244 10.21 1.96 -15.66
N GLN A 245 8.97 1.61 -15.32
CA GLN A 245 8.03 2.51 -14.69
C GLN A 245 8.33 2.64 -13.20
N HIS A 246 7.88 3.72 -12.59
CA HIS A 246 8.17 4.04 -11.20
C HIS A 246 6.91 4.22 -10.35
N VAL A 247 5.71 4.12 -10.96
CA VAL A 247 4.42 4.09 -10.27
C VAL A 247 3.79 2.73 -10.46
N HIS A 248 3.43 2.08 -9.35
CA HIS A 248 2.66 0.84 -9.32
C HIS A 248 1.46 1.01 -8.38
N GLY A 249 0.26 0.73 -8.88
CA GLY A 249 -0.97 0.75 -8.11
C GLY A 249 -1.62 -0.62 -8.01
N SER A 250 -2.12 -0.96 -6.81
CA SER A 250 -3.00 -2.12 -6.57
C SER A 250 -4.31 -1.64 -5.99
N PHE A 251 -5.42 -1.92 -6.68
CA PHE A 251 -6.78 -1.69 -6.19
C PHE A 251 -7.45 -3.04 -5.94
N TRP A 252 -8.07 -3.22 -4.78
CA TRP A 252 -8.99 -4.31 -4.50
C TRP A 252 -10.39 -3.83 -4.13
N ALA A 253 -11.40 -4.48 -4.72
CA ALA A 253 -12.81 -4.28 -4.42
C ALA A 253 -13.43 -5.63 -4.03
N ILE A 254 -13.88 -5.74 -2.78
CA ILE A 254 -14.59 -6.93 -2.28
C ILE A 254 -16.06 -6.53 -2.03
N PRO A 255 -17.03 -7.08 -2.77
CA PRO A 255 -18.43 -6.71 -2.61
C PRO A 255 -19.04 -7.37 -1.38
N SER A 256 -20.05 -6.71 -0.79
CA SER A 256 -21.03 -7.39 0.05
C SER A 256 -22.00 -8.17 -0.83
N THR A 257 -22.02 -9.50 -0.71
CA THR A 257 -22.93 -10.34 -1.51
C THR A 257 -24.39 -10.02 -1.23
N GLU A 258 -24.74 -9.57 -0.02
CA GLU A 258 -26.12 -9.21 0.30
C GLU A 258 -26.56 -7.91 -0.39
N ILE A 259 -25.66 -6.91 -0.46
CA ILE A 259 -25.97 -5.64 -1.12
C ILE A 259 -26.12 -5.84 -2.64
N ILE A 260 -25.22 -6.61 -3.27
CA ILE A 260 -25.26 -6.78 -4.73
C ILE A 260 -26.37 -7.73 -5.20
N ALA A 261 -26.59 -8.85 -4.49
CA ALA A 261 -27.65 -9.83 -4.75
C ALA A 261 -27.57 -10.99 -3.74
N PRO A 262 -28.51 -11.10 -2.76
CA PRO A 262 -28.45 -12.12 -1.71
C PRO A 262 -28.30 -13.56 -2.21
N GLU A 263 -28.83 -13.88 -3.39
CA GLU A 263 -28.73 -15.20 -4.03
C GLU A 263 -27.31 -15.59 -4.48
N LEU A 264 -26.36 -14.64 -4.47
CA LEU A 264 -24.94 -14.89 -4.75
C LEU A 264 -24.19 -15.45 -3.54
N GLN A 265 -24.80 -15.34 -2.34
CA GLN A 265 -24.17 -15.79 -1.11
C GLN A 265 -23.86 -17.29 -1.17
N ASN A 266 -22.64 -17.67 -0.77
CA ASN A 266 -22.13 -19.04 -0.82
C ASN A 266 -22.16 -19.69 -2.22
N ASN A 267 -22.24 -18.88 -3.30
CA ASN A 267 -22.20 -19.38 -4.68
C ASN A 267 -21.09 -18.68 -5.48
N PRO A 268 -19.83 -19.17 -5.37
CA PRO A 268 -18.68 -18.56 -6.04
C PRO A 268 -18.81 -18.45 -7.56
N LEU A 269 -19.53 -19.38 -8.20
CA LEU A 269 -19.73 -19.35 -9.65
C LEU A 269 -20.64 -18.20 -10.07
N LYS A 270 -21.79 -18.03 -9.40
CA LYS A 270 -22.69 -16.91 -9.67
C LYS A 270 -22.05 -15.57 -9.30
N LEU A 271 -21.33 -15.52 -8.18
CA LEU A 271 -20.55 -14.33 -7.83
C LEU A 271 -19.53 -14.01 -8.93
N GLY A 272 -18.81 -15.00 -9.43
CA GLY A 272 -17.92 -14.88 -10.60
C GLY A 272 -18.61 -14.25 -11.80
N GLN A 273 -19.76 -14.77 -12.21
CA GLN A 273 -20.54 -14.27 -13.35
C GLN A 273 -21.02 -12.81 -13.15
N TYR A 274 -21.40 -12.46 -11.93
CA TYR A 274 -21.71 -11.08 -11.58
C TYR A 274 -20.47 -10.17 -11.72
N LEU A 275 -19.33 -10.62 -11.22
CA LEU A 275 -18.06 -9.90 -11.32
C LEU A 275 -17.60 -9.78 -12.78
N ASP A 276 -17.80 -10.78 -13.63
CA ASP A 276 -17.52 -10.72 -15.08
C ASP A 276 -18.26 -9.56 -15.75
N THR A 277 -19.53 -9.36 -15.39
CA THR A 277 -20.35 -8.25 -15.89
C THR A 277 -19.74 -6.90 -15.47
N THR A 278 -19.31 -6.79 -14.21
CA THR A 278 -18.65 -5.59 -13.69
C THR A 278 -17.29 -5.35 -14.35
N ILE A 279 -16.49 -6.40 -14.56
CA ILE A 279 -15.21 -6.35 -15.27
C ILE A 279 -15.40 -5.91 -16.72
N THR A 280 -16.45 -6.34 -17.39
CA THR A 280 -16.75 -5.93 -18.76
C THR A 280 -16.99 -4.41 -18.84
N GLU A 281 -17.77 -3.86 -17.91
CA GLU A 281 -18.00 -2.42 -17.82
C GLU A 281 -16.72 -1.65 -17.48
N LEU A 282 -15.92 -2.16 -16.52
CA LEU A 282 -14.63 -1.57 -16.18
C LEU A 282 -13.66 -1.57 -17.36
N ARG A 283 -13.58 -2.68 -18.12
CA ARG A 283 -12.74 -2.76 -19.33
C ARG A 283 -13.21 -1.80 -20.41
N HIS A 284 -14.52 -1.67 -20.58
CA HIS A 284 -15.07 -0.68 -21.51
C HIS A 284 -14.68 0.76 -21.13
N LEU A 285 -14.76 1.10 -19.83
CA LEU A 285 -14.28 2.39 -19.31
C LEU A 285 -12.78 2.58 -19.56
N ILE A 286 -11.98 1.58 -19.22
CA ILE A 286 -10.52 1.56 -19.41
C ILE A 286 -10.16 1.80 -20.88
N ASP A 287 -10.79 1.08 -21.81
CA ASP A 287 -10.54 1.21 -23.24
C ASP A 287 -10.97 2.59 -23.77
N THR A 288 -12.15 3.06 -23.35
CA THR A 288 -12.71 4.34 -23.79
C THR A 288 -11.84 5.52 -23.36
N GLN A 289 -11.30 5.46 -22.14
CA GLN A 289 -10.45 6.51 -21.58
C GLN A 289 -8.95 6.24 -21.80
N SER A 290 -8.60 5.10 -22.44
CA SER A 290 -7.21 4.66 -22.64
C SER A 290 -6.38 4.61 -21.35
N LEU A 291 -6.98 4.11 -20.26
CA LEU A 291 -6.33 4.03 -18.95
C LEU A 291 -5.26 2.91 -18.96
N PRO A 292 -4.04 3.13 -18.45
CA PRO A 292 -3.02 2.09 -18.29
C PRO A 292 -3.33 1.16 -17.10
N ILE A 293 -4.59 0.74 -16.98
CA ILE A 293 -5.11 -0.15 -15.95
C ILE A 293 -5.47 -1.50 -16.57
N HIS A 294 -5.16 -2.57 -15.85
CA HIS A 294 -5.65 -3.91 -16.16
C HIS A 294 -6.51 -4.40 -15.01
N CYS A 295 -7.67 -4.98 -15.32
CA CYS A 295 -8.59 -5.49 -14.30
C CYS A 295 -8.97 -6.96 -14.53
N THR A 296 -9.13 -7.68 -13.42
CA THR A 296 -9.56 -9.08 -13.35
C THR A 296 -10.28 -9.33 -12.02
N HIS A 297 -10.78 -10.54 -11.80
CA HIS A 297 -11.34 -10.96 -10.51
C HIS A 297 -10.89 -12.37 -10.14
N ASN A 298 -10.95 -12.70 -8.84
CA ASN A 298 -10.60 -14.03 -8.31
C ASN A 298 -11.84 -14.81 -7.85
N PHE A 299 -13.00 -14.58 -8.48
CA PHE A 299 -14.32 -15.07 -8.05
C PHE A 299 -14.82 -14.56 -6.69
N GLN A 300 -14.06 -13.71 -5.99
CA GLN A 300 -14.41 -13.18 -4.67
C GLN A 300 -14.34 -11.66 -4.61
N GLY A 301 -13.48 -11.05 -5.42
CA GLY A 301 -13.36 -9.60 -5.58
C GLY A 301 -12.64 -9.22 -6.87
N ILE A 302 -12.69 -7.94 -7.19
CA ILE A 302 -12.05 -7.34 -8.37
C ILE A 302 -10.68 -6.80 -7.95
N ASN A 303 -9.69 -7.06 -8.81
CA ASN A 303 -8.37 -6.45 -8.73
C ASN A 303 -8.14 -5.58 -9.96
N CYS A 304 -7.67 -4.35 -9.75
CA CYS A 304 -7.19 -3.47 -10.81
C CYS A 304 -5.71 -3.10 -10.54
N ARG A 305 -4.90 -3.12 -11.59
CA ARG A 305 -3.47 -2.82 -11.55
C ARG A 305 -3.13 -1.66 -12.45
N TYR A 306 -2.40 -0.70 -11.90
CA TYR A 306 -1.80 0.39 -12.65
C TYR A 306 -0.29 0.20 -12.72
N LEU A 307 0.29 0.43 -13.90
CA LEU A 307 1.74 0.52 -14.08
C LEU A 307 2.07 1.68 -15.01
N GLY A 308 2.83 2.67 -14.53
CA GLY A 308 3.10 3.87 -15.32
C GLY A 308 4.06 4.87 -14.68
N ALA A 309 4.14 6.04 -15.29
CA ALA A 309 5.08 7.11 -14.92
C ALA A 309 4.41 8.32 -14.24
N ASP A 310 3.10 8.27 -14.04
CA ASP A 310 2.34 9.41 -13.51
C ASP A 310 1.44 8.97 -12.35
N VAL A 311 1.80 9.40 -11.15
CA VAL A 311 1.05 9.08 -9.94
C VAL A 311 -0.31 9.77 -9.89
N ARG A 312 -0.42 10.97 -10.49
CA ARG A 312 -1.69 11.68 -10.55
C ARG A 312 -2.63 10.97 -11.53
N ALA A 313 -2.12 10.52 -12.68
CA ALA A 313 -2.89 9.66 -13.57
C ALA A 313 -3.35 8.38 -12.84
N CYS A 314 -2.45 7.67 -12.15
CA CYS A 314 -2.83 6.47 -11.36
C CYS A 314 -3.98 6.75 -10.39
N PHE A 315 -3.92 7.88 -9.70
CA PHE A 315 -4.93 8.29 -8.73
C PHE A 315 -6.27 8.61 -9.40
N GLU A 316 -6.27 9.40 -10.48
CA GLU A 316 -7.48 9.72 -11.25
C GLU A 316 -8.11 8.47 -11.88
N ASP A 317 -7.29 7.56 -12.40
CA ASP A 317 -7.76 6.35 -13.04
C ASP A 317 -8.40 5.43 -12.00
N PHE A 318 -7.79 5.23 -10.83
CA PHE A 318 -8.39 4.49 -9.72
C PHE A 318 -9.63 5.15 -9.15
N TYR A 319 -9.70 6.49 -9.13
CA TYR A 319 -10.93 7.19 -8.80
C TYR A 319 -12.06 6.85 -9.77
N GLN A 320 -11.83 6.87 -11.08
CA GLN A 320 -12.85 6.50 -12.07
C GLN A 320 -13.35 5.04 -11.89
N ILE A 321 -12.42 4.12 -11.61
CA ILE A 321 -12.75 2.72 -11.28
C ILE A 321 -13.61 2.64 -10.02
N ARG A 322 -13.25 3.38 -8.97
CA ARG A 322 -14.02 3.47 -7.73
C ARG A 322 -15.45 3.96 -8.00
N GLU A 323 -15.62 5.02 -8.78
CA GLU A 323 -16.96 5.59 -9.01
C GLU A 323 -17.90 4.62 -9.74
N LEU A 324 -17.39 3.88 -10.73
CA LEU A 324 -18.17 2.83 -11.39
C LEU A 324 -18.60 1.75 -10.40
N ILE A 325 -17.67 1.29 -9.55
CA ILE A 325 -17.94 0.29 -8.52
C ILE A 325 -18.95 0.81 -7.50
N ARG A 326 -18.83 2.05 -7.02
CA ARG A 326 -19.76 2.65 -6.05
C ARG A 326 -21.16 2.79 -6.60
N SER A 327 -21.29 3.24 -7.85
CA SER A 327 -22.58 3.32 -8.54
C SER A 327 -23.23 1.94 -8.61
N LYS A 328 -22.47 0.91 -9.01
CA LYS A 328 -23.01 -0.44 -9.20
C LYS A 328 -23.33 -1.18 -7.90
N TRP A 329 -22.47 -1.06 -6.89
CA TRP A 329 -22.57 -1.86 -5.67
C TRP A 329 -23.33 -1.16 -4.56
N TYR A 330 -23.29 0.17 -4.49
CA TYR A 330 -23.87 0.92 -3.38
C TYR A 330 -24.99 1.86 -3.82
N ALA A 331 -25.26 1.96 -5.13
CA ALA A 331 -26.18 2.94 -5.71
C ALA A 331 -25.86 4.39 -5.26
N LEU A 332 -24.57 4.68 -5.09
CA LEU A 332 -24.08 5.99 -4.69
C LEU A 332 -23.69 6.82 -5.91
N GLU A 333 -24.06 8.09 -5.86
CA GLU A 333 -23.60 9.08 -6.84
C GLU A 333 -22.10 9.31 -6.73
N PRO A 334 -21.44 9.71 -7.83
CA PRO A 334 -20.03 10.00 -7.77
C PRO A 334 -19.70 11.11 -6.76
N HIS A 335 -18.75 10.84 -5.87
CA HIS A 335 -18.32 11.81 -4.87
C HIS A 335 -16.82 11.70 -4.60
N ARG A 336 -16.11 12.75 -4.98
CA ARG A 336 -14.68 12.92 -4.74
C ARG A 336 -14.44 13.52 -3.35
N PRO A 337 -13.67 12.87 -2.47
CA PRO A 337 -13.19 13.50 -1.24
C PRO A 337 -12.48 14.82 -1.54
N ARG A 338 -12.94 15.92 -0.93
CA ARG A 338 -12.42 17.28 -1.22
C ARG A 338 -10.91 17.43 -1.03
N ILE A 339 -10.31 16.60 -0.18
CA ILE A 339 -8.86 16.61 0.06
C ILE A 339 -8.05 16.08 -1.12
N TRP A 340 -8.70 15.52 -2.14
CA TRP A 340 -8.06 15.07 -3.37
C TRP A 340 -8.01 16.15 -4.45
N ASP A 341 -8.62 17.31 -4.19
CA ASP A 341 -8.60 18.48 -5.08
C ASP A 341 -7.59 19.54 -4.62
N THR A 342 -6.88 19.28 -3.51
CA THR A 342 -5.78 20.10 -2.98
C THR A 342 -4.45 19.60 -3.50
#